data_AF-A0A0N1GSQ9-F1
#
_entry.id   AF-A0A0N1GSQ9-F1
#
_cell.length_a   1.000
_cell.length_b   1.000
_cell.length_c   1.000
_cell.angle_alpha   90.00
_cell.angle_beta   90.00
_cell.angle_gamma   90.00
#
_symmetry.space_group_name_H-M   'P 1'
#
loop_
_entity.id
_entity.type
_entity.pdbx_description
1 polymer ?
#
loop_
_entity_poly.entity_id
_entity_poly.type
_entity_poly.pdbx_seq_one_letter_code
_entity_poly.pdbx_strand_id
1 'polypeptide(L)'
;MPRSRRLAPDVVRARLTVLADRLHATGAQDKDLAEAVDAILAPRGWELLRKPEKATAADRNMAISMNKAVKDAIYASAEAAGENLARVVEEGWRQFIVGEFVPAKPLRSVRGSETVKENLNIRPSDELREQVQALCPDRSKELGWNVTPGLVAASWLYEEYGITDDDQRGVTAPGDSTVPE
;
A
#
# COMPACT_ATOMS: atom_id res chain seq x y z
N MET A 1 2.27 -12.71 -16.05
CA MET A 1 1.84 -11.65 -16.99
C MET A 1 2.93 -10.60 -17.06
N PRO A 2 3.43 -10.19 -18.24
CA PRO A 2 4.35 -9.06 -18.33
C PRO A 2 3.62 -7.80 -17.86
N ARG A 3 4.08 -7.18 -16.76
CA ARG A 3 3.55 -5.90 -16.27
C ARG A 3 3.61 -4.90 -17.44
N SER A 4 2.49 -4.26 -17.79
CA SER A 4 2.46 -3.19 -18.80
C SER A 4 3.60 -2.23 -18.50
N ARG A 5 4.49 -2.04 -19.49
CA ARG A 5 5.64 -1.14 -19.37
C ARG A 5 5.11 0.21 -18.90
N ARG A 6 5.44 0.61 -17.67
CA ARG A 6 5.04 1.91 -17.13
C ARG A 6 5.54 2.96 -18.13
N LEU A 7 4.62 3.74 -18.70
CA LEU A 7 4.99 4.84 -19.57
C LEU A 7 5.74 5.87 -18.73
N ALA A 8 6.83 6.42 -19.26
CA ALA A 8 7.51 7.52 -18.61
C ALA A 8 6.52 8.71 -18.44
N PRO A 9 6.56 9.44 -17.32
CA PRO A 9 5.62 10.53 -17.04
C PRO A 9 5.51 11.55 -18.18
N ASP A 10 6.63 11.90 -18.81
CA ASP A 10 6.68 12.85 -19.93
C ASP A 10 5.93 12.33 -21.16
N VAL A 11 5.99 11.01 -21.42
CA VAL A 11 5.27 10.37 -22.52
C VAL A 11 3.76 10.39 -22.26
N VAL A 12 3.34 10.17 -21.01
CA VAL A 12 1.93 10.27 -20.63
C VAL A 12 1.44 11.70 -20.82
N ARG A 13 2.21 12.69 -20.36
CA ARG A 13 1.88 14.12 -20.51
C ARG A 13 1.73 14.51 -21.97
N ALA A 14 2.70 14.17 -22.82
CA ALA A 14 2.65 14.45 -24.24
C ALA A 14 1.44 13.81 -24.93
N ARG A 15 1.07 12.58 -24.56
CA ARG A 15 -0.12 11.91 -25.10
C ARG A 15 -1.42 12.58 -24.68
N LEU A 16 -1.52 13.02 -23.44
CA LEU A 16 -2.70 13.73 -22.93
C LEU A 16 -2.84 15.11 -23.59
N THR A 17 -1.74 15.82 -23.84
CA THR A 17 -1.77 17.09 -24.59
C THR A 17 -2.30 16.89 -26.00
N VAL A 18 -1.77 15.91 -26.75
CA VAL A 18 -2.27 15.59 -28.10
C VAL A 18 -3.74 15.19 -28.08
N LEU A 19 -4.19 14.50 -27.03
CA LEU A 19 -5.60 14.15 -26.86
C LEU A 19 -6.47 15.39 -26.62
N ALA A 20 -6.05 16.30 -25.75
CA ALA A 20 -6.75 17.56 -25.50
C ALA A 20 -6.90 18.39 -26.80
N ASP A 21 -5.81 18.54 -27.56
CA ASP A 21 -5.82 19.26 -28.84
C ASP A 21 -6.80 18.63 -29.85
N ARG A 22 -6.85 17.28 -29.90
CA ARG A 22 -7.80 16.57 -30.75
C ARG A 22 -9.24 16.79 -30.32
N LEU A 23 -9.52 16.74 -29.01
CA LEU A 23 -10.85 16.96 -28.47
C LEU A 23 -11.34 18.39 -28.74
N HIS A 24 -10.45 19.38 -28.65
CA HIS A 24 -10.76 20.76 -29.04
C HIS A 24 -11.08 20.90 -30.55
N ALA A 25 -10.44 20.10 -31.41
CA ALA A 25 -10.65 20.12 -32.85
C ALA A 25 -11.97 19.47 -33.31
N THR A 26 -12.53 18.51 -32.55
CA THR A 26 -13.80 17.83 -32.90
C THR A 26 -15.04 18.69 -32.71
N GLY A 27 -14.94 19.79 -31.95
CA GLY A 27 -16.00 20.79 -31.78
C GLY A 27 -16.81 20.67 -30.49
N ALA A 28 -17.95 21.38 -30.45
CA ALA A 28 -18.67 21.70 -29.20
C ALA A 28 -19.20 20.49 -28.40
N GLN A 29 -19.35 19.31 -29.02
CA GLN A 29 -19.84 18.11 -28.34
C GLN A 29 -18.83 17.51 -27.35
N ASP A 30 -17.53 17.78 -27.54
CA ASP A 30 -16.46 17.22 -26.70
C ASP A 30 -15.75 18.27 -25.83
N LYS A 31 -16.31 19.49 -25.75
CA LYS A 31 -15.71 20.61 -25.01
C LYS A 31 -15.44 20.27 -23.55
N ASP A 32 -16.39 19.62 -22.89
CA ASP A 32 -16.27 19.22 -21.48
C ASP A 32 -15.17 18.17 -21.27
N LEU A 33 -14.98 17.28 -22.24
CA LEU A 33 -13.90 16.27 -22.20
C LEU A 33 -12.54 16.93 -22.39
N ALA A 34 -12.42 17.89 -23.31
CA ALA A 34 -11.19 18.64 -23.51
C ALA A 34 -10.82 19.43 -22.24
N GLU A 35 -11.79 20.11 -21.64
CA GLU A 35 -11.60 20.86 -20.38
C GLU A 35 -11.20 19.93 -19.22
N ALA A 36 -11.75 18.72 -19.14
CA ALA A 36 -11.34 17.74 -18.13
C ALA A 36 -9.88 17.28 -18.32
N VAL A 37 -9.44 17.06 -19.57
CA VAL A 37 -8.03 16.70 -19.84
C VAL A 37 -7.09 17.87 -19.54
N ASP A 38 -7.48 19.10 -19.90
CA ASP A 38 -6.72 20.31 -19.57
C ASP A 38 -6.60 20.52 -18.05
N ALA A 39 -7.69 20.27 -17.32
CA ALA A 39 -7.68 20.32 -15.86
C ALA A 39 -6.70 19.30 -15.24
N ILE A 40 -6.55 18.12 -15.84
CA ILE A 40 -5.56 17.10 -15.40
C ILE A 40 -4.13 17.54 -15.74
N LEU A 41 -3.93 18.19 -16.90
CA LEU A 41 -2.62 18.65 -17.39
C LEU A 41 -2.08 19.90 -16.66
N ALA A 42 -2.97 20.68 -16.04
CA ALA A 42 -2.63 21.84 -15.24
C ALA A 42 -1.69 21.49 -14.07
N PRO A 43 -0.91 22.45 -13.53
CA PRO A 43 -0.11 22.22 -12.34
C PRO A 43 -0.97 21.66 -11.20
N ARG A 44 -0.57 20.50 -10.65
CA ARG A 44 -1.33 19.75 -9.62
C ARG A 44 -2.71 19.21 -10.07
N GLY A 45 -3.04 19.28 -11.36
CA GLY A 45 -4.29 18.77 -11.92
C GLY A 45 -4.53 17.28 -11.67
N TRP A 46 -3.46 16.49 -11.59
CA TRP A 46 -3.51 15.07 -11.23
C TRP A 46 -4.11 14.82 -9.83
N GLU A 47 -4.07 15.80 -8.92
CA GLU A 47 -4.70 15.69 -7.60
C GLU A 47 -6.22 15.64 -7.69
N LEU A 48 -6.83 16.15 -8.76
CA LEU A 48 -8.27 16.07 -9.01
C LEU A 48 -8.73 14.63 -9.30
N LEU A 49 -7.87 13.83 -9.96
CA LEU A 49 -8.09 12.41 -10.19
C LEU A 49 -7.83 11.58 -8.94
N ARG A 50 -7.00 12.12 -8.05
CA ARG A 50 -6.79 11.59 -6.71
C ARG A 50 -8.05 11.93 -5.90
N LYS A 51 -9.19 11.31 -6.26
CA LYS A 51 -10.34 11.26 -5.36
C LYS A 51 -9.76 10.94 -3.99
N PRO A 52 -10.01 11.77 -2.96
CA PRO A 52 -10.09 11.16 -1.66
C PRO A 52 -11.20 10.14 -1.87
N GLU A 53 -10.85 8.85 -2.00
CA GLU A 53 -11.71 7.86 -1.37
C GLU A 53 -11.98 8.48 -0.02
N LYS A 54 -13.24 8.89 0.19
CA LYS A 54 -13.67 9.24 1.52
C LYS A 54 -13.32 7.99 2.30
N ALA A 55 -12.19 8.00 2.99
CA ALA A 55 -11.99 7.23 4.18
C ALA A 55 -13.19 7.66 5.00
N THR A 56 -14.24 6.86 4.91
CA THR A 56 -15.46 7.22 5.61
C THR A 56 -15.01 7.25 7.04
N ALA A 57 -15.38 8.29 7.80
CA ALA A 57 -15.07 8.31 9.23
C ALA A 57 -15.64 7.06 9.97
N ALA A 58 -16.35 6.18 9.26
CA ALA A 58 -16.89 4.89 9.66
C ALA A 58 -15.90 3.71 9.58
N ASP A 59 -14.77 3.78 8.85
CA ASP A 59 -13.85 2.63 8.75
C ASP A 59 -13.19 2.33 10.11
N ARG A 60 -13.23 1.05 10.53
CA ARG A 60 -12.82 0.64 11.87
C ARG A 60 -11.29 0.67 12.02
N ASN A 61 -10.83 1.16 13.17
CA ASN A 61 -9.42 1.08 13.53
C ASN A 61 -8.96 -0.38 13.66
N MET A 62 -7.89 -0.72 12.95
CA MET A 62 -7.21 -2.00 13.04
C MET A 62 -5.84 -1.78 13.68
N ALA A 63 -5.65 -2.35 14.86
CA ALA A 63 -4.39 -2.33 15.57
C ALA A 63 -3.54 -3.56 15.19
N ILE A 64 -2.34 -3.32 14.69
CA ILE A 64 -1.34 -4.36 14.38
C ILE A 64 -0.22 -4.24 15.43
N SER A 65 -0.08 -5.26 16.27
CA SER A 65 0.97 -5.28 17.31
C SER A 65 2.31 -5.67 16.69
N MET A 66 3.34 -4.83 16.85
CA MET A 66 4.69 -5.07 16.35
C MET A 66 5.74 -4.42 17.25
N ASN A 67 7.03 -4.69 17.00
CA ASN A 67 8.14 -4.01 17.67
C ASN A 67 8.03 -2.49 17.42
N LYS A 68 8.21 -1.68 18.46
CA LYS A 68 8.25 -0.21 18.35
C LYS A 68 9.24 0.25 17.28
N ALA A 69 10.44 -0.31 17.25
CA ALA A 69 11.48 0.08 16.31
C ALA A 69 11.05 -0.14 14.84
N VAL A 70 10.36 -1.26 14.58
CA VAL A 70 9.80 -1.58 13.26
C VAL A 70 8.65 -0.65 12.91
N LYS A 71 7.76 -0.36 13.86
CA LYS A 71 6.66 0.60 13.68
C LYS A 71 7.20 1.98 13.30
N ASP A 72 8.21 2.47 14.01
CA ASP A 72 8.81 3.78 13.77
C ASP A 72 9.52 3.82 12.40
N ALA A 73 10.21 2.75 12.01
CA ALA A 73 10.82 2.62 10.69
C ALA A 73 9.80 2.63 9.54
N ILE A 74 8.67 1.93 9.71
CA ILE A 74 7.56 1.93 8.75
C ILE A 74 6.97 3.35 8.62
N TYR A 75 6.72 4.05 9.74
CA TYR A 75 6.21 5.42 9.69
C TYR A 75 7.18 6.38 9.00
N ALA A 76 8.46 6.34 9.35
CA ALA A 76 9.47 7.19 8.73
C ALA A 76 9.58 6.94 7.22
N SER A 77 9.54 5.67 6.79
CA SER A 77 9.61 5.30 5.37
C SER A 77 8.36 5.75 4.60
N ALA A 78 7.17 5.56 5.18
CA ALA A 78 5.92 6.01 4.58
C ALA A 78 5.83 7.54 4.49
N GLU A 79 6.29 8.26 5.52
CA GLU A 79 6.33 9.72 5.53
C GLU A 79 7.30 10.25 4.46
N ALA A 80 8.51 9.68 4.36
CA ALA A 80 9.48 10.04 3.34
C ALA A 80 8.96 9.81 1.90
N ALA A 81 8.15 8.77 1.70
CA ALA A 81 7.51 8.47 0.42
C ALA A 81 6.20 9.27 0.17
N GLY A 82 5.66 9.96 1.19
CA GLY A 82 4.35 10.63 1.10
C GLY A 82 3.19 9.64 0.92
N GLU A 83 3.31 8.44 1.48
CA GLU A 83 2.36 7.35 1.36
C GLU A 83 1.37 7.30 2.52
N ASN A 84 0.20 6.72 2.26
CA ASN A 84 -0.78 6.43 3.30
C ASN A 84 -0.74 4.93 3.61
N LEU A 85 -0.34 4.58 4.83
CA LEU A 85 -0.23 3.19 5.28
C LEU A 85 -1.52 2.37 5.10
N ALA A 86 -2.70 2.99 5.23
CA ALA A 86 -3.96 2.28 4.98
C ALA A 86 -4.06 1.83 3.52
N ARG A 87 -3.67 2.68 2.56
CA ARG A 87 -3.65 2.34 1.13
C ARG A 87 -2.62 1.28 0.79
N VAL A 88 -1.45 1.33 1.43
CA VAL A 88 -0.41 0.31 1.25
C VAL A 88 -0.93 -1.05 1.72
N VAL A 89 -1.59 -1.10 2.88
CA VAL A 89 -2.20 -2.34 3.38
C VAL A 89 -3.34 -2.83 2.49
N GLU A 90 -4.20 -1.93 2.01
CA GLU A 90 -5.27 -2.29 1.07
C GLU A 90 -4.73 -2.88 -0.23
N GLU A 91 -3.60 -2.38 -0.73
CA GLU A 91 -2.94 -2.97 -1.89
C GLU A 91 -2.47 -4.40 -1.59
N GLY A 92 -1.79 -4.61 -0.46
CA GLY A 92 -1.41 -5.96 -0.03
C GLY A 92 -2.59 -6.91 0.14
N TRP A 93 -3.73 -6.40 0.61
CA TRP A 93 -4.98 -7.16 0.68
C TRP A 93 -5.54 -7.52 -0.69
N ARG A 94 -5.52 -6.60 -1.66
CA ARG A 94 -5.91 -6.91 -3.05
C ARG A 94 -5.02 -7.98 -3.65
N GLN A 95 -3.69 -7.88 -3.44
CA GLN A 95 -2.72 -8.87 -3.90
C GLN A 95 -2.92 -10.24 -3.24
N PHE A 96 -3.26 -10.28 -1.95
CA PHE A 96 -3.61 -11.50 -1.24
C PHE A 96 -4.89 -12.15 -1.77
N ILE A 97 -5.93 -11.35 -2.05
CA ILE A 97 -7.21 -11.82 -2.58
C ILE A 97 -7.02 -12.51 -3.94
N VAL A 98 -6.23 -11.91 -4.84
CA VAL A 98 -5.94 -12.51 -6.16
C VAL A 98 -4.91 -13.64 -6.09
N GLY A 99 -4.27 -13.84 -4.94
CA GLY A 99 -3.28 -14.89 -4.71
C GLY A 99 -1.89 -14.59 -5.30
N GLU A 100 -1.61 -13.34 -5.68
CA GLU A 100 -0.27 -12.91 -6.12
C GLU A 100 0.67 -12.69 -4.93
N PHE A 101 0.12 -12.42 -3.74
CA PHE A 101 0.86 -12.29 -2.50
C PHE A 101 0.54 -13.42 -1.52
N VAL A 102 1.58 -14.00 -0.93
CA VAL A 102 1.49 -15.03 0.12
C VAL A 102 2.19 -14.49 1.37
N PRO A 103 1.47 -14.33 2.49
CA PRO A 103 2.07 -13.76 3.70
C PRO A 103 3.14 -14.69 4.28
N ALA A 104 4.22 -14.11 4.76
CA ALA A 104 5.24 -14.82 5.52
C ALA A 104 4.70 -15.21 6.90
N LYS A 105 5.15 -16.37 7.39
CA LYS A 105 4.78 -16.82 8.74
C LYS A 105 5.42 -15.89 9.78
N PRO A 106 4.66 -15.33 10.72
CA PRO A 106 5.21 -14.40 11.70
C PRO A 106 6.27 -15.10 12.57
N LEU A 107 7.40 -14.43 12.75
CA LEU A 107 8.44 -14.90 13.65
C LEU A 107 7.97 -14.77 15.11
N ARG A 108 8.13 -15.86 15.86
CA ARG A 108 7.96 -15.81 17.31
C ARG A 108 9.15 -15.11 17.92
N SER A 109 8.88 -14.11 18.76
CA SER A 109 9.91 -13.47 19.58
C SER A 109 10.63 -14.53 20.43
N VAL A 110 11.94 -14.38 20.56
CA VAL A 110 12.75 -15.26 21.41
C VAL A 110 12.26 -15.13 22.85
N ARG A 111 12.17 -16.26 23.56
CA ARG A 111 11.76 -16.23 24.97
C ARG A 111 12.74 -15.36 25.76
N GLY A 112 12.23 -14.30 26.40
CA GLY A 112 13.03 -13.37 27.19
C GLY A 112 13.50 -12.12 26.44
N SER A 113 13.12 -11.92 25.17
CA SER A 113 13.36 -10.64 24.49
C SER A 113 12.44 -9.56 25.09
N GLU A 114 13.00 -8.57 25.79
CA GLU A 114 12.29 -7.38 26.30
C GLU A 114 12.01 -6.36 25.17
N THR A 115 11.55 -6.84 24.01
CA THR A 115 11.21 -5.97 22.91
C THR A 115 9.90 -5.24 23.21
N VAL A 116 9.96 -3.92 23.30
CA VAL A 116 8.76 -3.09 23.50
C VAL A 116 7.85 -3.24 22.29
N LYS A 117 6.65 -3.79 22.52
CA LYS A 117 5.62 -3.92 21.49
C LYS A 117 4.69 -2.71 21.56
N GLU A 118 4.42 -2.13 20.40
CA GLU A 118 3.42 -1.08 20.23
C GLU A 118 2.44 -1.45 19.13
N ASN A 119 1.25 -0.85 19.18
CA ASN A 119 0.25 -1.02 18.14
C ASN A 119 0.45 0.03 17.04
N LEU A 120 0.57 -0.44 15.81
CA LEU A 120 0.38 0.35 14.60
C LEU A 120 -1.13 0.41 14.33
N ASN A 121 -1.71 1.61 14.40
CA ASN A 121 -3.14 1.82 14.22
C ASN A 121 -3.41 2.34 12.82
N ILE A 122 -4.14 1.58 12.02
CA ILE A 122 -4.51 1.94 10.65
C ILE A 122 -6.01 1.75 10.43
N ARG A 123 -6.58 2.44 9.44
CA ARG A 123 -8.01 2.36 9.07
C ARG A 123 -8.15 2.02 7.59
N PRO A 124 -7.88 0.77 7.19
CA PRO A 124 -8.18 0.30 5.84
C PRO A 124 -9.69 0.09 5.66
N SER A 125 -10.13 0.02 4.41
CA SER A 125 -11.53 -0.28 4.04
C SER A 125 -12.08 -1.53 4.74
N ASP A 126 -13.23 -1.40 5.39
CA ASP A 126 -13.92 -2.53 6.04
C ASP A 126 -14.38 -3.60 5.04
N GLU A 127 -14.77 -3.21 3.82
CA GLU A 127 -15.18 -4.14 2.77
C GLU A 127 -14.03 -5.07 2.34
N LEU A 128 -12.84 -4.50 2.12
CA LEU A 128 -11.64 -5.29 1.79
C LEU A 128 -11.23 -6.17 2.97
N ARG A 129 -11.35 -5.67 4.20
CA ARG A 129 -11.07 -6.46 5.39
C ARG A 129 -11.95 -7.70 5.48
N GLU A 130 -13.25 -7.55 5.22
CA GLU A 130 -14.21 -8.66 5.24
C GLU A 130 -13.92 -9.70 4.17
N GLN A 131 -13.53 -9.26 2.96
CA GLN A 131 -13.10 -10.17 1.89
C GLN A 131 -11.85 -10.97 2.27
N VAL A 132 -10.82 -10.30 2.81
CA VAL A 132 -9.61 -10.98 3.30
C VAL A 132 -9.93 -11.95 4.44
N GLN A 133 -10.78 -11.53 5.37
CA GLN A 133 -11.22 -12.34 6.51
C GLN A 133 -11.94 -13.61 6.06
N ALA A 134 -12.74 -13.54 4.99
CA ALA A 134 -13.43 -14.70 4.42
C ALA A 134 -12.46 -15.72 3.77
N LEU A 135 -11.34 -15.26 3.20
CA LEU A 135 -10.33 -16.12 2.57
C LEU A 135 -9.32 -16.71 3.56
N CYS A 136 -9.14 -16.07 4.72
CA CYS A 136 -8.15 -16.48 5.73
C CYS A 136 -8.28 -17.96 6.18
N PRO A 137 -9.47 -18.55 6.42
CA PRO A 137 -9.59 -19.95 6.83
C PRO A 137 -9.04 -20.94 5.80
N ASP A 138 -9.28 -20.72 4.51
CA ASP A 138 -8.82 -21.62 3.46
C ASP A 138 -7.32 -21.47 3.22
N ARG A 139 -6.81 -20.22 3.21
CA ARG A 139 -5.37 -19.96 3.17
C ARG A 139 -4.64 -20.50 4.41
N SER A 140 -5.29 -20.53 5.57
CA SER A 140 -4.71 -21.11 6.78
C SER A 140 -4.51 -22.62 6.66
N LYS A 141 -5.44 -23.33 6.01
CA LYS A 141 -5.31 -24.76 5.72
C LYS A 141 -4.19 -25.01 4.73
N GLU A 142 -4.11 -24.20 3.68
CA GLU A 142 -3.08 -24.30 2.63
C GLU A 142 -1.67 -24.06 3.18
N LEU A 143 -1.49 -23.01 3.98
CA LEU A 143 -0.18 -22.62 4.52
C LEU A 143 0.21 -23.41 5.78
N GLY A 144 -0.72 -24.10 6.43
CA GLY A 144 -0.46 -24.87 7.65
C GLY A 144 -0.27 -24.00 8.90
N TRP A 145 -0.73 -22.75 8.90
CA TRP A 145 -0.74 -21.87 10.07
C TRP A 145 -1.90 -20.86 9.99
N ASN A 146 -2.29 -20.31 11.14
CA ASN A 146 -3.46 -19.42 11.22
C ASN A 146 -3.15 -18.03 10.62
N VAL A 147 -3.70 -17.76 9.44
CA VAL A 147 -3.64 -16.47 8.75
C VAL A 147 -4.79 -15.59 9.25
N THR A 148 -4.50 -14.32 9.52
CA THR A 148 -5.51 -13.31 9.87
C THR A 148 -5.27 -12.04 9.05
N PRO A 149 -6.27 -11.17 8.84
CA PRO A 149 -6.08 -9.94 8.06
C PRO A 149 -4.95 -9.05 8.61
N GLY A 150 -4.77 -9.01 9.93
CA GLY A 150 -3.68 -8.27 10.57
C GLY A 150 -2.30 -8.85 10.28
N LEU A 151 -2.17 -10.19 10.15
CA LEU A 151 -0.92 -10.83 9.76
C LEU A 151 -0.60 -10.64 8.28
N VAL A 152 -1.62 -10.66 7.42
CA VAL A 152 -1.46 -10.32 5.99
C VAL A 152 -0.97 -8.88 5.85
N ALA A 153 -1.61 -7.94 6.58
CA ALA A 153 -1.22 -6.53 6.58
C ALA A 153 0.21 -6.33 7.10
N ALA A 154 0.57 -6.96 8.23
CA ALA A 154 1.92 -6.87 8.79
C ALA A 154 2.97 -7.42 7.81
N SER A 155 2.73 -8.61 7.23
CA SER A 155 3.66 -9.23 6.29
C SER A 155 3.86 -8.38 5.04
N TRP A 156 2.80 -7.76 4.51
CA TRP A 156 2.91 -6.88 3.35
C TRP A 156 3.74 -5.62 3.67
N LEU A 157 3.49 -5.00 4.83
CA LEU A 157 4.28 -3.84 5.28
C LEU A 157 5.76 -4.18 5.46
N TYR A 158 6.08 -5.41 5.89
CA TYR A 158 7.46 -5.84 6.01
C TYR A 158 8.14 -6.00 4.64
N GLU A 159 7.44 -6.59 3.66
CA GLU A 159 7.98 -6.72 2.30
C GLU A 159 8.14 -5.35 1.62
N GLU A 160 7.12 -4.49 1.70
CA GLU A 160 7.11 -3.18 1.04
C GLU A 160 8.22 -2.25 1.58
N TYR A 161 8.44 -2.24 2.89
CA TYR A 161 9.45 -1.38 3.53
C TYR A 161 10.78 -2.10 3.80
N GLY A 162 10.98 -3.30 3.24
CA GLY A 162 12.23 -4.05 3.36
C GLY A 162 12.61 -4.41 4.81
N ILE A 163 11.63 -4.59 5.69
CA ILE A 163 11.86 -4.98 7.08
C ILE A 163 12.26 -6.45 7.14
N THR A 164 13.46 -6.71 7.61
CA THR A 164 14.02 -8.07 7.65
C THR A 164 13.56 -8.84 8.89
N ASP A 165 13.80 -10.15 8.86
CA ASP A 165 13.58 -11.05 10.00
C ASP A 165 14.38 -10.63 11.25
N ASP A 166 15.56 -10.05 11.06
CA ASP A 166 16.42 -9.60 12.16
C ASP A 166 15.88 -8.33 12.82
N ASP A 167 15.29 -7.43 12.03
CA ASP A 167 14.59 -6.23 12.53
C ASP A 167 13.35 -6.61 13.33
N GLN A 168 12.60 -7.62 12.86
CA GLN A 168 11.44 -8.17 13.56
C GLN A 168 11.82 -8.79 14.93
N ARG A 169 12.99 -9.42 15.02
CA ARG A 169 13.51 -9.98 16.28
C ARG A 169 14.10 -8.93 17.21
N GLY A 170 14.35 -7.71 16.71
CA GLY A 170 15.03 -6.66 17.45
C GLY A 170 16.50 -6.97 17.71
N VAL A 171 17.13 -7.76 16.83
CA VAL A 171 18.56 -8.11 16.91
C VAL A 171 19.41 -7.00 16.29
N THR A 172 18.92 -6.36 15.24
CA THR A 172 19.50 -5.18 14.60
C THR A 172 18.80 -3.92 15.08
N ALA A 173 19.57 -2.90 15.46
CA ALA A 173 19.04 -1.55 15.50
C ALA A 173 18.71 -1.14 14.05
N PRO A 174 17.48 -0.70 13.74
CA PRO A 174 17.13 -0.30 12.39
C PRO A 174 17.95 0.95 12.02
N GLY A 175 18.94 0.78 11.17
CA GLY A 175 19.84 1.86 10.75
C GLY A 175 21.22 1.44 10.26
N ASP A 176 21.64 0.18 10.47
CA ASP A 176 22.98 -0.28 10.06
C ASP A 176 22.99 -1.12 8.76
N SER A 177 21.83 -1.28 8.12
CA SER A 177 21.73 -1.83 6.76
C SER A 177 22.21 -0.80 5.75
N THR A 178 23.53 -0.71 5.61
CA THR A 178 24.24 -0.02 4.54
C THR A 178 23.68 -0.53 3.20
N VAL A 179 22.97 0.33 2.48
CA VAL A 179 22.52 0.06 1.11
C VAL A 179 23.79 -0.13 0.26
N PRO A 180 24.03 -1.31 -0.35
CA PRO A 180 25.14 -1.46 -1.28
C PRO A 180 24.85 -0.63 -2.54
N GLU A 181 25.82 0.21 -2.93
CA GLU A 181 25.84 0.98 -4.19
C GLU A 181 25.77 0.09 -5.45
#